data_AF-A0A2K6SH65-F1
#
_entry.id   AF-A0A2K6SH65-F1
#
_cell.length_a   1.000
_cell.length_b   1.000
_cell.length_c   1.000
_cell.angle_alpha   90.00
_cell.angle_beta   90.00
_cell.angle_gamma   90.00
#
_symmetry.space_group_name_H-M   'P 1'
#
loop_
_entity.id
_entity.type
_entity.pdbx_description
1 polymer ?
#
loop_
_entity_poly.entity_id
_entity_poly.type
_entity_poly.pdbx_seq_one_letter_code
_entity_poly.pdbx_strand_id
1 'polypeptide(L)'
;VIFRWWKISLRSEYRSTKPGEAKETHEDFLENAHLQSQTAIVFGVRILDYIINLCKGKFDFLERLPDDLLLNIISYLDLEDIARLSQTSHRFAKLCMSDKLWEQIVQSTCDTITPDMRALAADVGWRKMFFTNKLQLQRQLRRRIQKHGSLRDKQP
;
A
#
# COMPACT_ATOMS: atom_id res chain seq x y z
N VAL A 1 5.33 14.87 21.04
CA VAL A 1 5.20 13.44 21.44
C VAL A 1 4.41 13.32 22.72
N ILE A 2 3.52 12.33 22.85
CA ILE A 2 2.81 12.03 24.11
C ILE A 2 3.24 10.64 24.58
N PHE A 3 3.90 10.56 25.72
CA PHE A 3 4.35 9.31 26.34
C PHE A 3 3.53 9.07 27.61
N ARG A 4 2.73 7.99 27.62
CA ARG A 4 1.87 7.59 28.74
C ARG A 4 2.36 6.29 29.34
N TRP A 5 2.29 6.18 30.66
CA TRP A 5 2.68 4.96 31.35
C TRP A 5 1.81 4.68 32.58
N TRP A 6 1.77 3.41 32.94
CA TRP A 6 1.15 2.93 34.17
C TRP A 6 2.19 2.16 34.98
N LYS A 7 2.27 2.43 36.29
CA LYS A 7 3.09 1.66 37.20
C LYS A 7 2.25 0.53 37.80
N ILE A 8 2.47 -0.70 37.34
CA ILE A 8 1.83 -1.89 37.90
C ILE A 8 2.76 -2.47 38.97
N SER A 9 2.29 -2.51 40.22
CA SER A 9 3.05 -3.06 41.34
C SER A 9 2.14 -3.71 42.37
N LEU A 10 2.60 -4.81 42.99
CA LEU A 10 1.91 -5.47 44.09
C LEU A 10 2.09 -4.76 45.43
N ARG A 11 3.01 -3.79 45.52
CA ARG A 11 3.29 -3.06 46.75
C ARG A 11 2.14 -2.12 47.08
N SER A 12 1.71 -2.12 48.34
CA SER A 12 0.56 -1.35 48.80
C SER A 12 0.72 0.16 48.56
N GLU A 13 1.96 0.67 48.66
CA GLU A 13 2.32 2.07 48.41
C GLU A 13 2.04 2.56 46.99
N TYR A 14 1.90 1.65 46.02
CA TYR A 14 1.63 2.00 44.62
C TYR A 14 0.19 1.69 44.18
N ARG A 15 -0.69 1.18 45.06
CA ARG A 15 -2.07 0.81 44.71
C ARG A 15 -2.93 1.98 44.22
N SER A 16 -2.60 3.20 44.62
CA SER A 16 -3.30 4.43 44.22
C SER A 16 -2.53 5.26 43.19
N THR A 17 -1.42 4.72 42.63
CA THR A 17 -0.61 5.47 41.65
C THR A 17 -1.43 5.71 40.39
N LYS A 18 -1.62 6.99 40.06
CA LYS A 18 -2.30 7.37 38.83
C LYS A 18 -1.40 7.15 37.60
N PRO A 19 -1.98 6.98 36.41
CA PRO A 19 -1.21 6.95 35.17
C PRO A 19 -0.40 8.24 35.02
N GLY A 20 0.83 8.11 34.52
CA GLY A 20 1.69 9.24 34.18
C GLY A 20 1.58 9.62 32.71
N GLU A 21 1.80 10.90 32.41
CA GLU A 21 1.89 11.43 31.06
C GLU A 21 3.02 12.45 30.97
N ALA A 22 3.81 12.37 29.90
CA ALA A 22 4.73 13.40 29.46
C ALA A 22 4.30 13.83 28.06
N LYS A 23 4.14 15.14 27.87
CA LYS A 23 3.74 15.74 26.59
C LYS A 23 4.76 16.77 26.19
N GLU A 24 5.36 16.56 25.03
CA GLU A 24 6.41 17.40 24.46
C GLU A 24 6.02 17.82 23.05
N THR A 25 6.58 18.93 22.57
CA THR A 25 6.57 19.25 21.14
C THR A 25 7.43 18.24 20.36
N HIS A 26 7.54 18.40 19.04
CA HIS A 26 8.47 17.57 18.27
C HIS A 26 9.92 18.02 18.52
N GLU A 27 10.12 19.32 18.65
CA GLU A 27 11.38 19.98 18.92
C GLU A 27 11.92 19.59 20.30
N ASP A 28 11.10 19.72 21.36
CA ASP A 28 11.51 19.38 22.73
C ASP A 28 11.88 17.89 22.85
N PHE A 29 11.15 17.00 22.18
CA PHE A 29 11.44 15.57 22.21
C PHE A 29 12.79 15.24 21.59
N LEU A 30 13.22 15.97 20.56
CA LEU A 30 14.52 15.76 19.91
C LEU A 30 15.68 16.12 20.85
N GLU A 31 15.47 17.04 21.79
CA GLU A 31 16.45 17.44 22.79
C GLU A 31 16.39 16.58 24.07
N ASN A 32 15.27 15.90 24.34
CA ASN A 32 15.10 15.08 25.54
C ASN A 32 15.70 13.66 25.41
N ALA A 33 17.01 13.55 25.66
CA ALA A 33 17.73 12.26 25.67
C ALA A 33 17.17 11.24 26.68
N HIS A 34 16.59 11.70 27.80
CA HIS A 34 16.01 10.81 28.81
C HIS A 34 14.75 10.13 28.27
N LEU A 35 13.82 10.89 27.69
CA LEU A 35 12.58 10.34 27.14
C LEU A 35 12.83 9.48 25.89
N GLN A 36 13.81 9.85 25.06
CA GLN A 36 14.27 8.99 23.96
C GLN A 36 14.82 7.64 24.48
N SER A 37 15.64 7.67 25.53
CA SER A 37 16.17 6.46 26.16
C SER A 37 15.04 5.56 26.71
N GLN A 38 14.06 6.15 27.40
CA GLN A 38 12.88 5.41 27.88
C GLN A 38 12.09 4.79 26.72
N THR A 39 11.91 5.55 25.64
CA THR A 39 11.21 5.08 24.43
C THR A 39 11.95 3.88 23.80
N ALA A 40 13.27 3.93 23.68
CA ALA A 40 14.06 2.81 23.18
C ALA A 40 14.02 1.59 24.10
N ILE A 41 14.04 1.78 25.43
CA ILE A 41 13.96 0.68 26.40
C ILE A 41 12.61 -0.04 26.29
N VAL A 42 11.51 0.71 26.17
CA VAL A 42 10.15 0.14 26.18
C VAL A 42 9.72 -0.39 24.81
N PHE A 43 9.97 0.35 23.74
CA PHE A 43 9.48 0.04 22.39
C PHE A 43 10.55 -0.43 21.42
N GLY A 44 11.82 -0.37 21.81
CA GLY A 44 12.96 -0.73 20.97
C GLY A 44 13.49 0.41 20.11
N VAL A 45 14.76 0.28 19.71
CA VAL A 45 15.48 1.28 18.90
C VAL A 45 14.81 1.60 17.57
N ARG A 46 14.16 0.62 16.93
CA ARG A 46 13.45 0.82 15.65
C ARG A 46 12.28 1.79 15.78
N ILE A 47 11.54 1.72 16.88
CA ILE A 47 10.43 2.64 17.15
C ILE A 47 10.95 4.01 17.55
N LEU A 48 12.04 4.07 18.31
CA LEU A 48 12.69 5.34 18.60
C LEU A 48 13.12 6.06 17.31
N ASP A 49 13.82 5.37 16.41
CA ASP A 49 14.25 5.92 15.12
C ASP A 49 13.06 6.41 14.29
N TYR A 50 11.97 5.65 14.28
CA TYR A 50 10.73 6.04 13.62
C TYR A 50 10.17 7.35 14.21
N ILE A 51 10.04 7.46 15.53
CA ILE A 51 9.52 8.66 16.20
C ILE A 51 10.45 9.86 16.00
N ILE A 52 11.77 9.67 16.06
CA ILE A 52 12.76 10.73 15.78
C ILE A 52 12.60 11.24 14.35
N ASN A 53 12.45 10.36 13.37
CA ASN A 53 12.22 10.77 11.98
C ASN A 53 10.91 11.55 11.83
N LEU A 54 9.83 11.11 12.49
CA LEU A 54 8.58 11.87 12.53
C LEU A 54 8.76 13.27 13.13
N CYS A 55 9.49 13.38 14.25
CA CYS A 55 9.76 14.67 14.89
C CYS A 55 10.63 15.59 14.02
N LYS A 56 11.51 15.01 13.18
CA LYS A 56 12.30 15.73 12.16
C LYS A 56 11.50 16.09 10.91
N GLY A 57 10.19 15.87 10.89
CA GLY A 57 9.32 16.17 9.75
C GLY A 57 9.37 15.14 8.62
N LYS A 58 10.02 13.98 8.81
CA LYS A 58 10.07 12.90 7.83
C LYS A 58 8.87 11.97 8.01
N PHE A 59 7.70 12.45 7.60
CA PHE A 59 6.47 11.69 7.70
C PHE A 59 6.34 10.64 6.59
N ASP A 60 5.87 9.47 6.98
CA ASP A 60 5.39 8.38 6.14
C ASP A 60 3.99 8.68 5.58
N PHE A 61 3.85 9.82 4.88
CA PHE A 61 2.55 10.30 4.38
C PHE A 61 1.82 9.26 3.55
N LEU A 62 2.54 8.53 2.70
CA LEU A 62 1.96 7.50 1.84
C LEU A 62 1.29 6.38 2.67
N GLU A 63 1.92 5.92 3.76
CA GLU A 63 1.34 4.91 4.64
C GLU A 63 0.21 5.46 5.52
N ARG A 64 -0.04 6.77 5.55
CA ARG A 64 -1.10 7.39 6.35
C ARG A 64 -2.32 7.79 5.53
N LEU A 65 -2.20 7.85 4.21
CA LEU A 65 -3.33 8.21 3.34
C LEU A 65 -4.47 7.19 3.48
N PRO A 66 -5.74 7.61 3.40
CA PRO A 66 -6.89 6.72 3.25
C PRO A 66 -6.75 5.80 2.02
N ASP A 67 -7.30 4.59 2.11
CA ASP A 67 -7.22 3.60 1.04
C ASP A 67 -7.76 4.14 -0.30
N ASP A 68 -8.84 4.95 -0.29
CA ASP A 68 -9.41 5.52 -1.52
C ASP A 68 -8.45 6.47 -2.25
N LEU A 69 -7.70 7.29 -1.50
CA LEU A 69 -6.68 8.17 -2.10
C LEU A 69 -5.49 7.36 -2.61
N LEU A 70 -5.09 6.31 -1.88
CA LEU A 70 -4.04 5.41 -2.33
C LEU A 70 -4.43 4.69 -3.61
N LEU A 71 -5.65 4.16 -3.70
CA LEU A 71 -6.14 3.50 -4.92
C LEU A 71 -6.11 4.46 -6.11
N ASN A 72 -6.52 5.72 -5.91
CA ASN A 72 -6.42 6.74 -6.95
C ASN A 72 -4.97 6.99 -7.39
N ILE A 73 -4.03 7.17 -6.45
CA ILE A 73 -2.60 7.35 -6.76
C ILE A 73 -2.05 6.13 -7.50
N ILE A 74 -2.34 4.92 -7.02
CA ILE A 74 -1.86 3.66 -7.59
C ILE A 74 -2.41 3.46 -9.01
N SER A 75 -3.62 3.96 -9.31
CA SER A 75 -4.23 3.83 -10.65
C SER A 75 -3.45 4.55 -11.76
N TYR A 76 -2.56 5.50 -11.40
CA TYR A 76 -1.68 6.19 -12.34
C TYR A 76 -0.34 5.47 -12.57
N LEU A 77 -0.04 4.43 -11.79
CA LEU A 77 1.18 3.66 -11.94
C LEU A 77 1.07 2.66 -13.08
N ASP A 78 2.21 2.35 -13.71
CA ASP A 78 2.26 1.26 -14.67
C ASP A 78 2.19 -0.11 -13.97
N LEU A 79 1.99 -1.17 -14.74
CA LEU A 79 1.83 -2.51 -14.19
C LEU A 79 3.08 -3.02 -13.46
N GLU A 80 4.27 -2.55 -13.85
CA GLU A 80 5.52 -2.98 -13.23
C GLU A 80 5.70 -2.31 -11.87
N ASP A 81 5.39 -1.02 -11.78
CA ASP A 81 5.41 -0.24 -10.55
C ASP A 81 4.33 -0.71 -9.57
N ILE A 82 3.14 -1.06 -10.05
CA ILE A 82 2.11 -1.71 -9.20
C ILE A 82 2.64 -3.02 -8.62
N ALA A 83 3.35 -3.82 -9.41
CA ALA A 83 3.93 -5.08 -8.95
C ALA A 83 5.07 -4.86 -7.94
N ARG A 84 5.94 -3.87 -8.15
CA ARG A 84 6.98 -3.49 -7.18
C ARG A 84 6.37 -2.94 -5.89
N LEU A 85 5.39 -2.04 -5.99
CA LEU A 85 4.70 -1.47 -4.84
C LEU A 85 4.00 -2.54 -3.99
N SER A 86 3.41 -3.57 -4.64
CA SER A 86 2.78 -4.68 -3.91
C SER A 86 3.73 -5.47 -3.01
N GLN A 87 5.05 -5.36 -3.22
CA GLN A 87 6.07 -6.07 -2.47
C GLN A 87 6.63 -5.26 -1.30
N THR A 88 6.25 -3.99 -1.14
CA THR A 88 6.80 -3.12 -0.08
C THR A 88 6.12 -3.32 1.26
N SER A 89 4.83 -3.64 1.29
CA SER A 89 4.08 -3.90 2.53
C SER A 89 2.84 -4.77 2.30
N HIS A 90 2.36 -5.42 3.35
CA HIS A 90 1.10 -6.18 3.30
C HIS A 90 -0.11 -5.31 2.95
N ARG A 91 -0.10 -4.02 3.31
CA ARG A 91 -1.18 -3.10 2.97
C ARG A 91 -1.19 -2.79 1.48
N PHE A 92 -0.03 -2.45 0.91
CA PHE A 92 0.07 -2.20 -0.53
C PHE A 92 -0.17 -3.48 -1.34
N ALA A 93 0.26 -4.64 -0.85
CA ALA A 93 -0.11 -5.92 -1.46
C ALA A 93 -1.64 -6.06 -1.59
N LYS A 94 -2.40 -5.80 -0.51
CA LYS A 94 -3.86 -5.87 -0.54
C LYS A 94 -4.47 -4.85 -1.51
N LEU A 95 -4.01 -3.59 -1.49
CA LEU A 95 -4.52 -2.53 -2.37
C LEU A 95 -4.24 -2.84 -3.85
N CYS A 96 -3.00 -3.19 -4.19
CA CYS A 96 -2.59 -3.57 -5.55
C CYS A 96 -3.32 -4.82 -6.08
N MET A 97 -3.80 -5.68 -5.19
CA MET A 97 -4.56 -6.89 -5.56
C MET A 97 -6.08 -6.68 -5.53
N SER A 98 -6.57 -5.52 -5.10
CA SER A 98 -8.01 -5.26 -4.91
C SER A 98 -8.76 -5.06 -6.23
N ASP A 99 -9.94 -5.65 -6.36
CA ASP A 99 -10.74 -5.49 -7.59
C ASP A 99 -11.15 -4.03 -7.84
N LYS A 100 -11.30 -3.23 -6.78
CA LYS A 100 -11.57 -1.79 -6.89
C LYS A 100 -10.49 -1.04 -7.66
N LEU A 101 -9.22 -1.37 -7.43
CA LEU A 101 -8.11 -0.79 -8.21
C LEU A 101 -8.21 -1.18 -9.69
N TRP A 102 -8.40 -2.48 -9.96
CA TRP A 102 -8.42 -2.99 -11.33
C TRP A 102 -9.64 -2.52 -12.11
N GLU A 103 -10.77 -2.29 -11.44
CA GLU A 103 -11.91 -1.60 -12.01
C GLU A 103 -11.55 -0.17 -12.46
N GLN A 104 -10.89 0.61 -11.59
CA GLN A 104 -10.45 1.97 -11.91
C GLN A 104 -9.48 2.00 -13.10
N ILE A 105 -8.52 1.07 -13.14
CA ILE A 105 -7.57 0.94 -14.25
C ILE A 105 -8.29 0.60 -15.57
N VAL A 106 -9.25 -0.32 -15.53
CA VAL A 106 -10.04 -0.66 -16.72
C VAL A 106 -10.89 0.52 -17.17
N GLN A 107 -11.55 1.22 -16.24
CA GLN A 107 -12.34 2.42 -16.51
C GLN A 107 -11.51 3.56 -17.12
N SER A 108 -10.27 3.75 -16.68
CA SER A 108 -9.40 4.79 -17.23
C SER A 108 -8.81 4.44 -18.59
N THR A 109 -8.69 3.14 -18.90
CA THR A 109 -8.06 2.66 -20.14
C THR A 109 -9.07 2.31 -21.24
N CYS A 110 -10.31 1.97 -20.89
CA CYS A 110 -11.35 1.58 -21.85
C CYS A 110 -12.38 2.70 -22.07
N ASP A 111 -12.56 3.10 -23.33
CA ASP A 111 -13.55 4.12 -23.73
C ASP A 111 -15.00 3.70 -23.43
N THR A 112 -15.30 2.39 -23.40
CA THR A 112 -16.64 1.88 -23.12
C THR A 112 -16.58 0.55 -22.37
N ILE A 113 -17.23 0.51 -21.20
CA ILE A 113 -17.44 -0.72 -20.43
C ILE A 113 -18.87 -1.23 -20.71
N THR A 114 -18.97 -2.39 -21.36
CA THR A 114 -20.28 -2.99 -21.67
C THR A 114 -20.92 -3.66 -20.45
N PRO A 115 -22.26 -3.84 -20.43
CA PRO A 115 -22.93 -4.60 -19.37
C PRO A 115 -22.38 -6.01 -19.20
N ASP A 116 -22.05 -6.69 -20.29
CA ASP A 116 -21.47 -8.03 -20.27
C ASP A 116 -20.10 -8.06 -19.61
N MET A 117 -19.27 -7.02 -19.82
CA MET A 117 -18.00 -6.87 -19.12
C MET A 117 -18.22 -6.71 -17.62
N ARG A 118 -19.20 -5.90 -17.19
CA ARG A 118 -19.50 -5.77 -15.74
C ARG A 118 -20.02 -7.08 -15.14
N ALA A 119 -20.90 -7.79 -15.85
CA ALA A 119 -21.41 -9.09 -15.40
C ALA A 119 -20.26 -10.10 -15.25
N LEU A 120 -19.38 -10.18 -16.25
CA LEU A 120 -18.21 -11.05 -16.19
C LEU A 120 -17.26 -10.64 -15.06
N ALA A 121 -17.00 -9.35 -14.86
CA ALA A 121 -16.20 -8.85 -13.74
C ALA A 121 -16.80 -9.21 -12.38
N ALA A 122 -18.13 -9.18 -12.24
CA ALA A 122 -18.79 -9.59 -11.00
C ALA A 122 -18.54 -11.08 -10.68
N ASP A 123 -18.45 -11.93 -11.71
CA ASP A 123 -18.24 -13.37 -11.55
C ASP A 123 -16.77 -13.73 -11.30
N VAL A 124 -15.82 -13.12 -12.02
CA VAL A 124 -14.40 -13.55 -12.01
C VAL A 124 -13.44 -12.54 -11.38
N GLY A 125 -13.86 -11.29 -11.22
CA GLY A 125 -13.07 -10.16 -10.75
C GLY A 125 -12.39 -9.36 -11.87
N TRP A 126 -12.35 -8.04 -11.70
CA TRP A 126 -11.75 -7.09 -12.64
C TRP A 126 -10.28 -7.40 -12.92
N ARG A 127 -9.52 -7.78 -11.89
CA ARG A 127 -8.11 -8.13 -12.06
C ARG A 127 -7.92 -9.31 -13.00
N LYS A 128 -8.67 -10.41 -12.78
CA LYS A 128 -8.54 -11.60 -13.62
C LYS A 128 -8.98 -11.28 -15.05
N MET A 129 -10.08 -10.55 -15.21
CA MET A 129 -10.57 -10.13 -16.52
C MET A 129 -9.53 -9.31 -17.30
N PHE A 130 -8.88 -8.35 -16.65
CA PHE A 130 -7.84 -7.52 -17.25
C PHE A 130 -6.70 -8.37 -17.83
N PHE A 131 -6.16 -9.30 -17.04
CA PHE A 131 -5.09 -10.18 -17.51
C PHE A 131 -5.57 -11.19 -18.55
N THR A 132 -6.78 -11.74 -18.46
CA THR A 132 -7.31 -12.64 -19.48
C THR A 132 -7.53 -11.93 -20.81
N ASN A 133 -8.06 -10.70 -20.82
CA ASN A 133 -8.26 -9.92 -22.04
C ASN A 133 -6.93 -9.54 -22.68
N LYS A 134 -5.94 -9.09 -21.89
CA LYS A 134 -4.60 -8.77 -22.40
C LYS A 134 -3.90 -10.01 -22.98
N LEU A 135 -4.00 -11.16 -22.30
CA LEU A 135 -3.45 -12.43 -22.79
C LEU A 135 -4.18 -12.96 -24.03
N GLN A 136 -5.50 -12.79 -24.11
CA GLN A 136 -6.30 -13.13 -25.29
C GLN A 136 -5.91 -12.26 -26.49
N LEU A 137 -5.77 -10.94 -26.29
CA LEU A 137 -5.29 -10.02 -27.32
C LEU A 137 -3.87 -10.37 -27.78
N GLN A 138 -2.94 -10.66 -26.85
CA GLN A 138 -1.59 -11.11 -27.22
C GLN A 138 -1.60 -12.43 -28.00
N ARG A 139 -2.46 -13.40 -27.63
CA ARG A 139 -2.64 -14.65 -28.39
C ARG A 139 -3.16 -14.41 -29.79
N GLN A 140 -4.15 -13.52 -29.96
CA GLN A 140 -4.68 -13.16 -31.27
C GLN A 140 -3.65 -12.45 -32.15
N LEU A 141 -2.88 -11.51 -31.58
CA LEU A 141 -1.79 -10.82 -32.27
C LEU A 141 -0.70 -11.80 -32.73
N ARG A 142 -0.26 -12.74 -31.87
CA ARG A 142 0.70 -13.79 -32.25
C ARG A 142 0.17 -14.68 -33.38
N ARG A 143 -1.10 -15.09 -33.33
CA ARG A 143 -1.74 -15.86 -34.41
C ARG A 143 -1.78 -15.09 -35.73
N ARG A 144 -2.02 -13.77 -35.70
CA ARG A 144 -1.98 -12.91 -36.90
C ARG A 144 -0.57 -12.77 -37.46
N ILE A 145 0.44 -12.56 -36.62
CA ILE A 145 1.85 -12.50 -37.04
C ILE A 145 2.29 -13.83 -37.67
N GLN A 146 1.95 -14.96 -37.06
CA GLN A 146 2.25 -16.29 -37.61
C GLN A 146 1.51 -16.56 -38.94
N LYS A 147 0.23 -16.14 -39.06
CA LYS A 147 -0.51 -16.21 -40.34
C LYS A 147 0.13 -15.33 -41.42
N HIS A 148 0.54 -14.11 -41.09
CA HIS A 148 1.20 -13.22 -42.06
C HIS A 148 2.61 -13.68 -42.45
N GLY A 149 3.38 -14.28 -41.53
CA GLY A 149 4.66 -14.94 -41.85
C GLY A 149 4.47 -16.15 -42.77
N SER A 150 3.51 -17.01 -42.47
CA SER A 150 3.20 -18.20 -43.28
C SER A 150 2.63 -17.89 -44.68
N LEU A 151 2.05 -16.70 -44.90
CA LEU A 151 1.59 -16.24 -46.22
C LEU A 151 2.72 -15.66 -47.07
N ARG A 152 3.79 -15.14 -46.46
CA ARG A 152 5.00 -14.68 -47.16
C ARG A 152 5.90 -15.82 -47.61
N ASP A 153 6.00 -16.90 -46.83
CA ASP A 153 6.75 -18.12 -47.20
C ASP A 153 6.07 -18.99 -48.26
N LYS A 154 4.86 -18.62 -48.70
CA LYS A 154 4.07 -19.35 -49.72
C LYS A 154 3.91 -18.59 -51.05
N GLN A 155 4.59 -17.47 -51.22
CA GLN A 155 4.69 -16.81 -52.53
C GLN A 155 5.92 -17.35 -53.26
N PRO A 156 5.77 -17.93 -54.48
CA PRO A 156 6.89 -18.43 -55.29
C PRO A 156 7.76 -17.29 -55.84
#